data_AF-A0AAU9W0Z5-F1
#
_entry.id   AF-A0AAU9W0Z5-F1
#
_cell.length_a   1.000
_cell.length_b   1.000
_cell.length_c   1.000
_cell.angle_alpha   90.00
_cell.angle_beta   90.00
_cell.angle_gamma   90.00
#
_symmetry.space_group_name_H-M   'P 1'
#
loop_
_entity.id
_entity.type
_entity.pdbx_description
1 polymer ?
#
loop_
_entity_poly.entity_id
_entity_poly.type
_entity_poly.pdbx_seq_one_letter_code
_entity_poly.pdbx_strand_id
1 'polypeptide(L)'
;MIILPSSDADKRGWDSAHPAFSCKEILDSGHSKGKRGWDSAHPAFSCKEILDSGHSKGDGEYWIDPEKSGNPLKVSCDMSRSGGGWLLVSNVEFGSPSPKVSIKTSYRGIGKSHMVLQKSAMKELRRHLSFTQLRFHCRKKQGRTFHVVTASNSSGEAVVRYFSGQTDEQPDACGSFVRLSWMTIPS
;
A
#
# COMPACT_ATOMS: atom_id res chain seq x y z
N MET A 1 10.76 2.44 0.72
CA MET A 1 9.70 2.83 -0.23
C MET A 1 8.43 2.13 0.17
N ILE A 2 7.33 2.86 0.19
CA ILE A 2 6.01 2.36 0.58
C ILE A 2 5.00 2.90 -0.43
N ILE A 3 4.02 2.08 -0.81
CA ILE A 3 3.02 2.44 -1.83
C ILE A 3 1.66 2.68 -1.17
N LEU A 4 0.82 3.53 -1.75
CA LEU A 4 -0.59 3.66 -1.35
C LEU A 4 -1.48 2.97 -2.39
N PRO A 5 -1.98 1.75 -2.12
CA PRO A 5 -2.99 1.11 -2.95
C PRO A 5 -4.21 2.01 -3.11
N SER A 6 -4.83 2.00 -4.30
CA SER A 6 -6.11 2.68 -4.48
C SER A 6 -7.20 2.02 -3.64
N SER A 7 -8.22 2.80 -3.29
CA SER A 7 -9.41 2.24 -2.65
C SER A 7 -10.12 1.29 -3.63
N ASP A 8 -10.60 0.15 -3.13
CA ASP A 8 -11.50 -0.72 -3.90
C ASP A 8 -12.95 -0.20 -3.85
N ALA A 9 -13.24 0.83 -3.04
CA ALA A 9 -14.55 1.48 -3.02
C ALA A 9 -14.90 2.09 -4.38
N ASP A 10 -13.90 2.58 -5.13
CA ASP A 10 -14.08 3.18 -6.46
C ASP A 10 -14.36 2.14 -7.57
N LYS A 11 -14.10 0.84 -7.33
CA LYS A 11 -14.35 -0.23 -8.30
C LYS A 11 -15.68 -0.94 -8.09
N ARG A 12 -16.38 -0.65 -7.00
CA ARG A 12 -17.75 -1.13 -6.78
C ARG A 12 -18.71 -0.18 -7.51
N GLY A 13 -18.87 -0.41 -8.81
CA GLY A 13 -20.07 0.04 -9.52
C GLY A 13 -21.28 -0.52 -8.76
N TRP A 14 -22.04 0.37 -8.13
CA TRP A 14 -23.32 0.01 -7.55
C TRP A 14 -24.31 -0.13 -8.71
N ASP A 15 -24.37 -1.31 -9.31
CA ASP A 15 -25.41 -1.65 -10.27
C ASP A 15 -26.76 -1.47 -9.56
N SER A 16 -27.49 -0.44 -9.96
CA SER A 16 -28.73 0.03 -9.32
C SER A 16 -29.92 -0.86 -9.67
N ALA A 17 -29.85 -2.13 -9.30
CA ALA A 17 -30.96 -3.07 -9.38
C ALA A 17 -31.13 -3.77 -8.04
N HIS A 18 -31.60 -3.04 -7.03
CA HIS A 18 -32.12 -3.66 -5.81
C HIS A 18 -33.66 -3.60 -5.81
N PRO A 19 -34.36 -4.76 -5.79
CA PRO A 19 -35.71 -4.82 -5.26
C PRO A 19 -35.68 -4.41 -3.78
N ALA A 20 -36.74 -3.75 -3.31
CA ALA A 20 -36.86 -3.32 -1.92
C ALA A 20 -36.80 -4.53 -0.96
N PHE A 21 -35.65 -4.74 -0.32
CA PHE A 21 -35.52 -5.74 0.73
C PHE A 21 -35.96 -5.18 2.08
N SER A 22 -36.89 -5.89 2.70
CA SER A 22 -37.58 -5.58 3.95
C SER A 22 -36.63 -5.53 5.15
N CYS A 23 -36.90 -4.64 6.10
CA CYS A 23 -36.15 -4.43 7.36
C CYS A 23 -35.97 -5.68 8.24
N LYS A 24 -36.54 -6.83 7.86
CA LYS A 24 -36.41 -8.11 8.58
C LYS A 24 -35.10 -8.85 8.29
N GLU A 25 -34.38 -8.55 7.20
CA GLU A 25 -33.05 -9.15 6.93
C GLU A 25 -31.88 -8.43 7.61
N ILE A 26 -32.14 -7.30 8.27
CA ILE A 26 -31.10 -6.50 8.93
C ILE A 26 -30.59 -7.20 10.21
N LEU A 27 -31.36 -8.10 10.83
CA LEU A 27 -30.97 -8.75 12.09
C LEU A 27 -30.39 -10.18 11.95
N ASP A 28 -30.46 -10.81 10.77
CA ASP A 28 -29.76 -12.09 10.48
C ASP A 28 -28.48 -11.90 9.66
N SER A 29 -28.18 -10.66 9.24
CA SER A 29 -26.91 -10.30 8.60
C SER A 29 -25.78 -9.98 9.59
N GLY A 30 -25.90 -10.53 10.81
CA GLY A 30 -24.78 -10.74 11.74
C GLY A 30 -23.80 -11.79 11.22
N HIS A 31 -23.39 -11.70 9.95
CA HIS A 31 -22.15 -12.32 9.54
C HIS A 31 -21.08 -11.57 10.32
N SER A 32 -20.54 -12.21 11.35
CA SER A 32 -19.25 -11.86 11.93
C SER A 32 -18.25 -11.84 10.77
N LYS A 33 -18.19 -10.74 10.01
CA LYS A 33 -17.23 -10.55 8.94
C LYS A 33 -15.89 -10.66 9.65
N GLY A 34 -15.21 -11.79 9.49
CA GLY A 34 -13.89 -12.02 10.07
C GLY A 34 -13.06 -10.77 9.83
N LYS A 35 -12.36 -10.30 10.87
CA LYS A 35 -11.62 -9.03 10.82
C LYS A 35 -10.60 -9.10 9.68
N ARG A 36 -10.94 -8.49 8.53
CA ARG A 36 -10.17 -8.66 7.30
C ARG A 36 -8.73 -8.21 7.50
N GLY A 37 -7.80 -8.97 6.95
CA GLY A 37 -6.37 -8.77 7.06
C GLY A 37 -5.74 -9.17 8.39
N TRP A 38 -6.49 -9.74 9.34
CA TRP A 38 -5.92 -10.17 10.62
C TRP A 38 -5.22 -11.52 10.54
N ASP A 39 -5.73 -12.42 9.71
CA ASP A 39 -5.22 -13.78 9.50
C ASP A 39 -5.32 -14.19 8.03
N SER A 40 -4.68 -15.30 7.67
CA SER A 40 -4.61 -15.80 6.30
C SER A 40 -5.92 -16.41 5.80
N ALA A 41 -6.87 -16.78 6.67
CA ALA A 41 -8.19 -17.25 6.25
C ALA A 41 -9.10 -16.09 5.84
N HIS A 42 -8.84 -14.89 6.38
CA HIS A 42 -9.58 -13.67 6.07
C HIS A 42 -8.64 -12.55 5.59
N PRO A 43 -7.89 -12.72 4.49
CA PRO A 43 -7.04 -11.66 3.98
C PRO A 43 -7.89 -10.50 3.46
N ALA A 44 -7.34 -9.29 3.50
CA ALA A 44 -7.90 -8.17 2.76
C ALA A 44 -7.29 -8.12 1.35
N PHE A 45 -7.82 -7.31 0.46
CA PHE A 45 -7.20 -7.02 -0.83
C PHE A 45 -5.93 -6.18 -0.68
N SER A 46 -5.94 -5.18 0.22
CA SER A 46 -4.83 -4.25 0.38
C SER A 46 -4.76 -3.64 1.78
N CYS A 47 -3.63 -3.02 2.14
CA CYS A 47 -3.52 -2.24 3.38
C CYS A 47 -4.54 -1.09 3.44
N LYS A 48 -4.85 -0.47 2.28
CA LYS A 48 -5.83 0.61 2.20
C LYS A 48 -7.25 0.12 2.47
N GLU A 49 -7.63 -1.07 1.97
CA GLU A 49 -8.94 -1.66 2.28
C GLU A 49 -9.10 -1.92 3.78
N ILE A 50 -8.07 -2.47 4.44
CA ILE A 50 -8.11 -2.74 5.89
C ILE A 50 -8.38 -1.46 6.68
N LEU A 51 -7.73 -0.36 6.27
CA LEU A 51 -7.91 0.93 6.91
C LEU A 51 -9.32 1.48 6.65
N ASP A 52 -9.76 1.52 5.39
CA ASP A 52 -11.04 2.08 4.98
C ASP A 52 -12.23 1.30 5.54
N SER A 53 -12.07 -0.01 5.75
CA SER A 53 -13.10 -0.87 6.35
C SER A 53 -13.11 -0.83 7.88
N GLY A 54 -12.28 -0.01 8.53
CA GLY A 54 -12.22 0.08 9.99
C GLY A 54 -11.63 -1.16 10.69
N HIS A 55 -10.93 -2.02 9.96
CA HIS A 55 -10.32 -3.24 10.52
C HIS A 55 -8.86 -3.06 10.94
N SER A 56 -8.32 -1.84 10.81
CA SER A 56 -6.99 -1.50 11.28
C SER A 56 -6.84 -1.72 12.80
N LYS A 57 -5.77 -2.43 13.17
CA LYS A 57 -5.24 -2.57 14.54
C LYS A 57 -3.99 -1.72 14.76
N GLY A 58 -3.77 -0.70 13.92
CA GLY A 58 -2.58 0.17 13.95
C GLY A 58 -1.48 -0.27 12.96
N ASP A 59 -0.32 0.37 13.02
CA ASP A 59 0.85 0.01 12.20
C ASP A 59 1.28 -1.44 12.49
N GLY A 60 1.62 -2.21 11.46
CA GLY A 60 2.20 -3.53 11.66
C GLY A 60 1.78 -4.56 10.62
N GLU A 61 1.71 -5.81 11.06
CA GLU A 61 1.46 -6.94 10.16
C GLU A 61 -0.01 -7.23 9.88
N TYR A 62 -0.27 -7.45 8.60
CA TYR A 62 -1.56 -7.85 8.07
C TYR A 62 -1.40 -8.89 6.98
N TRP A 63 -2.50 -9.52 6.61
CA TRP A 63 -2.61 -10.46 5.49
C TRP A 63 -3.35 -9.81 4.34
N ILE A 64 -2.75 -9.84 3.15
CA ILE A 64 -3.39 -9.37 1.92
C ILE A 64 -3.38 -10.43 0.81
N ASP A 65 -4.39 -10.41 -0.03
CA ASP A 65 -4.50 -11.19 -1.27
C ASP A 65 -4.87 -10.26 -2.44
N PRO A 66 -3.87 -9.59 -3.03
CA PRO A 66 -4.07 -8.65 -4.15
C PRO A 66 -4.66 -9.28 -5.41
N GLU A 67 -4.56 -10.60 -5.54
CA GLU A 67 -5.07 -11.36 -6.69
C GLU A 67 -6.47 -11.92 -6.46
N LYS A 68 -6.92 -11.99 -5.19
CA LYS A 68 -8.09 -12.78 -4.79
C LYS A 68 -7.97 -14.24 -5.22
N SER A 69 -6.74 -14.78 -5.22
CA SER A 69 -6.43 -16.14 -5.68
C SER A 69 -6.47 -17.19 -4.56
N GLY A 70 -6.73 -16.78 -3.32
CA GLY A 70 -6.67 -17.68 -2.15
C GLY A 70 -5.25 -17.94 -1.67
N ASN A 71 -4.27 -17.18 -2.18
CA ASN A 71 -2.85 -17.28 -1.82
C ASN A 71 -2.37 -16.00 -1.13
N PRO A 72 -2.81 -15.73 0.10
CA PRO A 72 -2.50 -14.50 0.81
C PRO A 72 -1.05 -14.44 1.25
N LEU A 73 -0.53 -13.22 1.33
CA LEU A 73 0.80 -12.93 1.83
C LEU A 73 0.73 -12.02 3.07
N LYS A 74 1.68 -12.22 3.98
CA LYS A 74 1.85 -11.39 5.17
C LYS A 74 2.70 -10.16 4.83
N VAL A 75 2.18 -8.98 5.13
CA VAL A 75 2.79 -7.69 4.75
C VAL A 75 2.86 -6.74 5.93
N SER A 76 3.71 -5.72 5.81
CA SER A 76 3.76 -4.61 6.76
C SER A 76 2.98 -3.42 6.20
N CYS A 77 1.96 -3.01 6.93
CA CYS A 77 1.13 -1.85 6.64
C CYS A 77 1.42 -0.72 7.62
N ASP A 78 1.59 0.49 7.10
CA ASP A 78 1.53 1.73 7.89
C ASP A 78 0.12 2.30 7.81
N MET A 79 -0.57 2.26 8.94
CA MET A 79 -1.99 2.60 9.07
C MET A 79 -2.20 3.96 9.70
N SER A 80 -1.14 4.63 10.17
CA SER A 80 -1.24 5.85 10.97
C SER A 80 -0.67 7.08 10.28
N ARG A 81 0.43 6.95 9.54
CA ARG A 81 1.14 8.11 8.98
C ARG A 81 0.58 8.49 7.62
N SER A 82 0.38 9.80 7.41
CA SER A 82 -0.04 10.38 6.13
C SER A 82 -1.33 9.74 5.61
N GLY A 83 -2.36 9.66 6.46
CA GLY A 83 -3.65 9.06 6.12
C GLY A 83 -3.67 7.53 6.14
N GLY A 84 -2.55 6.86 6.37
CA GLY A 84 -2.49 5.40 6.52
C GLY A 84 -2.81 4.59 5.26
N GLY A 85 -2.85 3.27 5.40
CA GLY A 85 -3.17 2.34 4.31
C GLY A 85 -1.98 2.01 3.40
N TRP A 86 -0.77 2.40 3.82
CA TRP A 86 0.43 2.27 3.02
C TRP A 86 1.04 0.87 3.15
N LEU A 87 1.46 0.26 2.03
CA LEU A 87 2.10 -1.07 1.96
C LEU A 87 3.62 -0.97 1.78
N LEU A 88 4.39 -1.58 2.67
CA LEU A 88 5.86 -1.63 2.60
C LEU A 88 6.34 -2.55 1.47
N VAL A 89 6.98 -1.95 0.46
CA VAL A 89 7.50 -2.69 -0.71
C VAL A 89 9.02 -2.69 -0.78
N SER A 90 9.72 -1.81 -0.06
CA SER A 90 11.18 -1.87 0.05
C SER A 90 11.66 -1.25 1.35
N ASN A 91 12.55 -1.95 2.02
CA ASN A 91 13.20 -1.50 3.25
C ASN A 91 14.70 -1.82 3.17
N VAL A 92 15.53 -0.78 3.15
CA VAL A 92 16.99 -0.90 3.10
C VAL A 92 17.55 -0.08 4.24
N GLU A 93 18.36 -0.74 5.05
CA GLU A 93 19.15 -0.08 6.09
C GLU A 93 20.58 0.02 5.60
N PHE A 94 21.16 1.22 5.70
CA PHE A 94 22.55 1.45 5.38
C PHE A 94 23.34 1.55 6.68
N GLY A 95 24.30 0.67 6.87
CA GLY A 95 25.11 0.59 8.09
C GLY A 95 26.41 -0.14 7.83
N SER A 96 27.30 -0.15 8.82
CA SER A 96 28.48 -1.01 8.82
C SER A 96 28.31 -2.05 9.94
N PRO A 97 28.37 -3.36 9.64
CA PRO A 97 28.45 -3.92 8.29
C PRO A 97 27.16 -3.68 7.48
N SER A 98 27.28 -3.61 6.15
CA SER A 98 26.12 -3.46 5.26
C SER A 98 25.19 -4.67 5.42
N PRO A 99 23.89 -4.48 5.68
CA PRO A 99 22.96 -5.60 5.72
C PRO A 99 22.88 -6.28 4.36
N LYS A 100 22.68 -7.61 4.36
CA LYS A 100 22.41 -8.36 3.13
C LYS A 100 21.03 -7.99 2.60
N VAL A 101 20.98 -7.14 1.58
CA VAL A 101 19.73 -6.75 0.92
C VAL A 101 19.29 -7.88 -0.02
N SER A 102 18.06 -8.35 0.16
CA SER A 102 17.44 -9.35 -0.72
C SER A 102 16.71 -8.66 -1.87
N ILE A 103 17.16 -8.88 -3.11
CA ILE A 103 16.43 -8.46 -4.30
C ILE A 103 15.30 -9.48 -4.56
N LYS A 104 14.07 -9.01 -4.69
CA LYS A 104 12.89 -9.84 -4.94
C LYS A 104 12.39 -9.61 -6.35
N THR A 105 12.35 -10.69 -7.14
CA THR A 105 11.93 -10.68 -8.55
C THR A 105 10.42 -10.80 -8.74
N SER A 106 9.69 -11.17 -7.69
CA SER A 106 8.23 -11.18 -7.61
C SER A 106 7.75 -10.38 -6.40
N TYR A 107 6.57 -9.74 -6.52
CA TYR A 107 5.96 -9.01 -5.41
C TYR A 107 5.57 -9.93 -4.24
N ARG A 108 5.39 -11.24 -4.49
CA ARG A 108 5.15 -12.23 -3.42
C ARG A 108 6.34 -12.36 -2.46
N GLY A 109 7.51 -11.84 -2.84
CA GLY A 109 8.66 -11.71 -1.98
C GLY A 109 8.58 -10.57 -0.95
N ILE A 110 7.50 -9.78 -0.93
CA ILE A 110 7.28 -8.74 0.08
C ILE A 110 7.35 -9.35 1.49
N GLY A 111 8.17 -8.75 2.34
CA GLY A 111 8.33 -9.16 3.73
C GLY A 111 8.74 -8.00 4.63
N LYS A 112 9.12 -8.32 5.88
CA LYS A 112 9.36 -7.32 6.92
C LYS A 112 10.68 -6.54 6.78
N SER A 113 11.75 -7.15 6.26
CA SER A 113 13.10 -6.56 6.39
C SER A 113 14.02 -6.78 5.20
N HIS A 114 14.91 -5.80 4.99
CA HIS A 114 16.09 -5.82 4.12
C HIS A 114 15.82 -6.37 2.72
N MET A 115 14.82 -5.81 2.05
CA MET A 115 14.43 -6.23 0.71
C MET A 115 14.14 -5.06 -0.20
N VAL A 116 14.35 -5.29 -1.49
CA VAL A 116 14.01 -4.39 -2.59
C VAL A 116 13.27 -5.20 -3.65
N LEU A 117 12.08 -4.73 -4.03
CA LEU A 117 11.39 -5.30 -5.18
C LEU A 117 12.07 -4.81 -6.46
N GLN A 118 12.33 -5.75 -7.36
CA GLN A 118 12.80 -5.43 -8.72
C GLN A 118 11.72 -4.64 -9.48
N LYS A 119 12.14 -3.91 -10.51
CA LYS A 119 11.24 -3.13 -11.37
C LYS A 119 10.10 -3.98 -11.98
N SER A 120 10.39 -5.22 -12.38
CA SER A 120 9.39 -6.19 -12.86
C SER A 120 8.36 -6.57 -11.78
N ALA A 121 8.82 -6.84 -10.55
CA ALA A 121 7.95 -7.14 -9.41
C ALA A 121 7.04 -5.96 -9.06
N MET A 122 7.57 -4.73 -9.10
CA MET A 122 6.78 -3.51 -8.88
C MET A 122 5.72 -3.31 -9.99
N LYS A 123 6.06 -3.66 -11.24
CA LYS A 123 5.13 -3.64 -12.38
C LYS A 123 3.99 -4.63 -12.21
N GLU A 124 4.32 -5.86 -11.81
CA GLU A 124 3.34 -6.89 -11.46
C GLU A 124 2.43 -6.42 -10.33
N LEU A 125 2.99 -5.91 -9.23
CA LEU A 125 2.24 -5.42 -8.08
C LEU A 125 1.27 -4.29 -8.45
N ARG A 126 1.68 -3.36 -9.32
CA ARG A 126 0.82 -2.24 -9.76
C ARG A 126 -0.42 -2.73 -10.49
N ARG A 127 -0.31 -3.81 -11.26
CA ARG A 127 -1.46 -4.43 -11.94
C ARG A 127 -2.52 -4.92 -10.95
N HIS A 128 -2.09 -5.36 -9.77
CA HIS A 128 -2.97 -5.87 -8.72
C HIS A 128 -3.50 -4.76 -7.81
N LEU A 129 -2.64 -3.89 -7.28
CA LEU A 129 -3.01 -2.90 -6.25
C LEU A 129 -3.29 -1.49 -6.78
N SER A 130 -3.14 -1.25 -8.08
CA SER A 130 -3.41 0.02 -8.79
C SER A 130 -2.89 1.29 -8.08
N PHE A 131 -1.86 1.19 -7.24
CA PHE A 131 -1.42 2.27 -6.34
C PHE A 131 -1.11 3.57 -7.06
N THR A 132 -1.43 4.74 -6.52
CA THR A 132 -1.21 6.02 -7.22
C THR A 132 -0.16 6.91 -6.57
N GLN A 133 0.37 6.50 -5.41
CA GLN A 133 1.38 7.27 -4.70
C GLN A 133 2.51 6.40 -4.19
N LEU A 134 3.72 6.97 -4.22
CA LEU A 134 4.92 6.44 -3.58
C LEU A 134 5.33 7.38 -2.47
N ARG A 135 5.69 6.80 -1.33
CA ARG A 135 6.27 7.55 -0.21
C ARG A 135 7.66 7.03 0.10
N PHE A 136 8.59 7.97 0.24
CA PHE A 136 9.98 7.73 0.54
C PHE A 136 10.26 8.28 1.93
N HIS A 137 10.69 7.39 2.81
CA HIS A 137 11.03 7.73 4.19
C HIS A 137 12.40 7.16 4.50
N CYS A 138 13.34 8.03 4.83
CA CYS A 138 14.69 7.68 5.24
C CYS A 138 15.11 8.57 6.42
N ARG A 139 15.59 7.95 7.50
CA ARG A 139 16.07 8.64 8.69
C ARG A 139 17.56 8.40 8.83
N LYS A 140 18.35 9.47 8.89
CA LYS A 140 19.78 9.40 9.18
C LYS A 140 20.00 9.29 10.69
N LYS A 141 21.04 8.57 11.13
CA LYS A 141 21.43 8.49 12.55
C LYS A 141 21.63 9.87 13.19
N GLN A 142 22.09 10.86 12.42
CA GLN A 142 22.25 12.26 12.83
C GLN A 142 20.94 13.08 12.85
N GLY A 143 19.77 12.43 12.89
CA GLY A 143 18.46 13.08 13.11
C GLY A 143 17.76 13.65 11.87
N ARG A 144 18.46 13.87 10.75
CA ARG A 144 17.82 14.35 9.51
C ARG A 144 16.90 13.29 8.93
N THR A 145 15.70 13.71 8.53
CA THR A 145 14.70 12.83 7.93
C THR A 145 14.35 13.34 6.53
N PHE A 146 14.55 12.48 5.54
CA PHE A 146 14.01 12.64 4.20
C PHE A 146 12.65 11.94 4.17
N HIS A 147 11.57 12.72 4.09
CA HIS A 147 10.21 12.21 4.07
C HIS A 147 9.40 12.94 3.01
N VAL A 148 9.15 12.26 1.90
CA VAL A 148 8.41 12.82 0.77
C VAL A 148 7.41 11.82 0.24
N VAL A 149 6.36 12.32 -0.38
CA VAL A 149 5.38 11.55 -1.15
C VAL A 149 5.30 12.13 -2.56
N THR A 150 4.95 11.31 -3.54
CA THR A 150 4.65 11.81 -4.88
C THR A 150 3.45 12.75 -4.84
N ALA A 151 3.54 13.87 -5.56
CA ALA A 151 2.46 14.83 -5.69
C ALA A 151 1.26 14.23 -6.42
N SER A 152 0.05 14.69 -6.11
CA SER A 152 -1.18 14.28 -6.80
C SER A 152 -1.37 15.04 -8.11
N ASN A 153 -0.37 14.96 -9.01
CA ASN A 153 -0.35 15.62 -10.32
C ASN A 153 0.36 14.71 -11.35
N SER A 154 0.44 15.15 -12.61
CA SER A 154 1.07 14.38 -13.69
C SER A 154 2.56 14.10 -13.44
N SER A 155 3.29 15.06 -12.85
CA SER A 155 4.71 14.89 -12.51
C SER A 155 4.92 13.81 -11.45
N GLY A 156 4.06 13.78 -10.42
CA GLY A 156 4.05 12.72 -9.41
C GLY A 156 3.68 11.36 -9.99
N GLU A 157 2.67 11.27 -10.87
CA GLU A 157 2.33 10.03 -11.57
C GLU A 157 3.49 9.55 -12.46
N ALA A 158 4.25 10.45 -13.11
CA ALA A 158 5.45 10.06 -13.86
C ALA A 158 6.50 9.35 -12.98
N VAL A 159 6.69 9.82 -11.74
CA VAL A 159 7.52 9.12 -10.74
C VAL A 159 6.98 7.74 -10.43
N VAL A 160 5.67 7.63 -10.19
CA VAL A 160 5.03 6.35 -9.88
C VAL A 160 5.24 5.37 -11.03
N ARG A 161 5.00 5.78 -12.30
CA ARG A 161 5.20 4.98 -13.51
C ARG A 161 6.65 4.48 -13.66
N TYR A 162 7.62 5.36 -13.40
CA TYR A 162 9.04 5.02 -13.50
C TYR A 162 9.42 3.92 -12.48
N PHE A 163 9.10 4.15 -11.19
CA PHE A 163 9.42 3.19 -10.12
C PHE A 163 8.56 1.93 -10.16
N SER A 164 7.41 1.96 -10.83
CA SER A 164 6.56 0.79 -11.06
C SER A 164 6.84 0.04 -12.36
N GLY A 165 7.90 0.35 -13.10
CA GLY A 165 8.22 -0.41 -14.31
C GLY A 165 7.31 -0.19 -15.51
N GLN A 166 6.53 0.89 -15.53
CA GLN A 166 5.70 1.25 -16.68
C GLN A 166 6.46 2.05 -17.74
N THR A 167 7.54 2.73 -17.35
CA THR A 167 8.44 3.44 -18.27
C THR A 167 9.88 3.38 -17.76
N ASP A 168 10.84 3.51 -18.67
CA ASP A 168 12.26 3.73 -18.38
C ASP A 168 12.65 5.20 -18.44
N GLU A 169 11.75 6.07 -18.89
CA GLU A 169 11.95 7.52 -18.92
C GLU A 169 12.03 8.08 -17.50
N GLN A 170 13.16 8.71 -17.18
CA GLN A 170 13.38 9.32 -15.88
C GLN A 170 12.58 10.63 -15.78
N PRO A 171 11.71 10.78 -14.76
CA PRO A 171 10.91 11.98 -14.60
C PRO A 171 11.69 13.10 -13.91
N ASP A 172 11.27 14.34 -14.15
CA ASP A 172 11.78 15.50 -13.43
C ASP A 172 11.46 15.41 -11.94
N ALA A 173 12.39 15.86 -11.09
CA ALA A 173 12.18 15.88 -9.65
C ALA A 173 11.36 17.10 -9.19
N CYS A 174 11.47 18.24 -9.89
CA CYS A 174 10.77 19.47 -9.54
C CYS A 174 9.26 19.29 -9.70
N GLY A 175 8.47 19.65 -8.67
CA GLY A 175 7.01 19.51 -8.70
C GLY A 175 6.46 18.09 -8.54
N SER A 176 7.32 17.07 -8.56
CA SER A 176 6.92 15.65 -8.47
C SER A 176 6.73 15.15 -7.04
N PHE A 177 7.23 15.88 -6.04
CA PHE A 177 7.25 15.45 -4.65
C PHE A 177 6.72 16.53 -3.70
N VAL A 178 6.02 16.08 -2.67
CA VAL A 178 5.58 16.89 -1.52
C VAL A 178 6.31 16.42 -0.28
N ARG A 179 6.87 17.35 0.49
CA ARG A 179 7.50 17.05 1.77
C ARG A 179 6.44 16.76 2.82
N LEU A 180 6.55 15.62 3.49
CA LEU A 180 5.68 15.27 4.61
C LEU A 180 6.33 15.70 5.91
N SER A 181 5.68 16.65 6.59
CA SER A 181 5.93 16.89 8.01
C SER A 181 5.13 15.89 8.84
N TRP A 182 5.55 15.63 10.08
CA TRP A 182 4.82 14.74 11.00
C TRP A 182 3.39 15.21 11.34
N MET A 183 2.93 16.36 10.83
CA MET A 183 1.65 17.00 11.21
C MET A 183 0.70 17.34 10.05
N THR A 184 1.01 16.98 8.80
CA THR A 184 0.13 17.33 7.67
C THR A 184 -0.44 16.07 7.02
N ILE A 185 -1.70 15.75 7.35
CA ILE A 185 -2.59 15.01 6.45
C ILE A 185 -2.88 15.97 5.30
N PRO A 186 -2.55 15.65 4.04
CA PRO A 186 -2.99 16.47 2.92
C PRO A 186 -4.51 16.44 2.89
N SER A 187 -5.12 17.63 3.05
CA SER A 187 -6.54 17.89 2.83
C SER A 187 -6.91 17.73 1.37
#